data_AF-A0A2A4N2K7-F1
#
_entry.id   AF-A0A2A4N2K7-F1
#
_cell.length_a   1.000
_cell.length_b   1.000
_cell.length_c   1.000
_cell.angle_alpha   90.00
_cell.angle_beta   90.00
_cell.angle_gamma   90.00
#
_symmetry.space_group_name_H-M   'P 1'
#
loop_
_entity.id
_entity.type
_entity.pdbx_description
1 polymer ?
#
loop_
_entity_poly.entity_id
_entity_poly.type
_entity_poly.pdbx_seq_one_letter_code
_entity_poly.pdbx_strand_id
1 'polypeptide(L)'
;MNDLNPRDSWFDLSVVSDPMVRDALGHLLTDWRMRKRWSDLTPAHRDLHRAILRAYLETGKPPSQADLPAPALADLSTRDLIVLDQGRIVGAYPLTSRPSRHRVNIAGREIAAMCAIDALGMGAMARRDAQVRSSCAHCDAPVEIDDRHRAGD
;
A
#
# COMPACT_ATOMS: atom_id res chain seq x y z
N MET A 1 22.41 -13.96 -16.09
CA MET A 1 22.21 -12.91 -15.08
C MET A 1 22.31 -11.59 -15.80
N ASN A 2 21.21 -10.88 -16.01
CA ASN A 2 21.27 -9.52 -16.56
C ASN A 2 21.55 -8.58 -15.39
N ASP A 3 22.72 -7.96 -15.40
CA ASP A 3 23.05 -6.86 -14.52
C ASP A 3 22.12 -5.68 -14.88
N LEU A 4 21.13 -5.44 -14.04
CA LEU A 4 20.26 -4.27 -14.15
C LEU A 4 21.08 -3.05 -13.71
N ASN A 5 21.29 -2.14 -14.66
CA ASN A 5 21.79 -0.80 -14.39
C ASN A 5 20.92 -0.14 -13.30
N PRO A 6 21.48 0.35 -12.19
CA PRO A 6 20.73 0.96 -11.09
C PRO A 6 19.83 2.14 -11.51
N ARG A 7 20.06 2.72 -12.70
CA ARG A 7 19.26 3.81 -13.28
C ARG A 7 18.02 3.36 -14.05
N ASP A 8 17.85 2.05 -14.30
CA ASP A 8 16.71 1.50 -15.05
C ASP A 8 15.64 0.88 -14.14
N SER A 9 15.76 1.03 -12.81
CA SER A 9 14.77 0.50 -11.89
C SER A 9 13.45 1.27 -12.00
N TRP A 10 12.36 0.51 -11.98
CA TRP A 10 11.01 1.07 -11.93
C TRP A 10 10.72 1.78 -10.59
N PHE A 11 11.63 1.66 -9.59
CA PHE A 11 11.56 2.31 -8.29
C PHE A 11 12.71 3.29 -8.09
N ASP A 12 12.37 4.48 -7.63
CA ASP A 12 13.36 5.42 -7.11
C ASP A 12 13.76 5.02 -5.68
N LEU A 13 14.95 4.42 -5.56
CA LEU A 13 15.58 4.11 -4.27
C LEU A 13 16.63 5.15 -3.87
N SER A 14 16.66 6.34 -4.51
CA SER A 14 17.64 7.39 -4.22
C SER A 14 17.55 7.89 -2.77
N VAL A 15 16.37 7.82 -2.16
CA VAL A 15 16.12 8.19 -0.76
C VAL A 15 16.65 7.19 0.25
N VAL A 16 16.98 5.96 -0.16
CA VAL A 16 17.57 4.95 0.71
C VAL A 16 19.06 5.20 0.76
N SER A 17 19.58 5.79 1.84
CA SER A 17 21.01 6.16 1.95
C SER A 17 21.93 4.97 2.26
N ASP A 18 21.43 3.97 2.98
CA ASP A 18 22.21 2.80 3.40
C ASP A 18 22.43 1.83 2.21
N PRO A 19 23.69 1.53 1.83
CA PRO A 19 23.99 0.67 0.70
C PRO A 19 23.48 -0.76 0.84
N MET A 20 23.54 -1.34 2.04
CA MET A 20 23.09 -2.70 2.29
C MET A 20 21.56 -2.79 2.23
N VAL A 21 20.87 -1.77 2.77
CA VAL A 21 19.41 -1.68 2.64
C VAL A 21 19.00 -1.50 1.18
N ARG A 22 19.71 -0.66 0.42
CA ARG A 22 19.42 -0.43 -1.00
C ARG A 22 19.56 -1.72 -1.83
N ASP A 23 20.63 -2.48 -1.60
CA ASP A 23 20.87 -3.76 -2.25
C ASP A 23 19.79 -4.80 -1.90
N ALA A 24 19.50 -4.99 -0.60
CA ALA A 24 18.47 -5.91 -0.13
C ALA A 24 17.07 -5.56 -0.69
N LEU A 25 16.73 -4.27 -0.75
CA LEU A 25 15.47 -3.82 -1.35
C LEU A 25 15.40 -4.11 -2.84
N GLY A 26 16.51 -3.99 -3.58
CA GLY A 26 16.57 -4.37 -5.00
C GLY A 26 16.24 -5.85 -5.24
N HIS A 27 16.60 -6.72 -4.31
CA HIS A 27 16.25 -8.14 -4.35
C HIS A 27 14.80 -8.45 -3.92
N LEU A 28 14.22 -7.67 -3.01
CA LEU A 28 12.84 -7.88 -2.52
C LEU A 28 11.78 -7.26 -3.43
N LEU A 29 12.04 -6.04 -3.92
CA LEU A 29 11.18 -5.25 -4.77
C LEU A 29 11.64 -5.35 -6.22
N THR A 30 11.82 -6.58 -6.69
CA THR A 30 12.33 -6.79 -8.04
C THR A 30 11.48 -6.06 -9.07
N ASP A 31 12.15 -5.46 -10.04
CA ASP A 31 11.55 -4.82 -11.20
C ASP A 31 10.46 -5.68 -11.85
N TRP A 32 10.68 -7.00 -11.93
CA TRP A 32 9.68 -7.93 -12.46
C TRP A 32 8.42 -8.00 -11.60
N ARG A 33 8.55 -8.14 -10.27
CA ARG A 33 7.42 -8.24 -9.36
C ARG A 33 6.53 -7.02 -9.46
N MET A 34 7.13 -5.86 -9.67
CA MET A 34 6.41 -4.60 -9.73
C MET A 34 5.88 -4.27 -11.12
N ARG A 35 6.65 -4.54 -12.19
CA ARG A 35 6.14 -4.48 -13.57
C ARG A 35 4.88 -5.34 -13.72
N LYS A 36 4.89 -6.57 -13.22
CA LYS A 36 3.72 -7.47 -13.25
C LYS A 36 2.45 -6.83 -12.63
N ARG A 37 2.59 -5.96 -11.63
CA ARG A 37 1.44 -5.30 -11.01
C ARG A 37 0.84 -4.22 -11.92
N TRP A 38 1.66 -3.49 -12.68
CA TRP A 38 1.27 -2.19 -13.23
C TRP A 38 1.53 -1.96 -14.72
N SER A 39 2.41 -2.72 -15.38
CA SER A 39 2.96 -2.39 -16.71
C SER A 39 1.92 -2.32 -17.82
N ASP A 40 0.85 -3.09 -17.71
CA ASP A 40 -0.24 -3.25 -18.67
C ASP A 40 -1.61 -2.93 -18.02
N LEU A 41 -1.62 -2.24 -16.88
CA LEU A 41 -2.84 -1.86 -16.19
C LEU A 41 -3.60 -0.80 -17.00
N THR A 42 -4.77 -1.16 -17.52
CA THR A 42 -5.59 -0.26 -18.33
C THR A 42 -6.05 0.96 -17.52
N PRO A 43 -6.38 2.10 -18.17
CA PRO A 43 -6.91 3.27 -17.48
C PRO A 43 -8.12 2.95 -16.59
N ALA A 44 -9.05 2.12 -17.08
CA ALA A 44 -10.22 1.71 -16.32
C ALA A 44 -9.88 0.92 -15.04
N HIS A 45 -8.92 -0.01 -15.08
CA HIS A 45 -8.47 -0.74 -13.90
C HIS A 45 -7.73 0.16 -12.91
N ARG A 46 -6.93 1.11 -13.43
CA ARG A 46 -6.24 2.11 -12.61
C ARG A 46 -7.23 3.01 -11.88
N ASP A 47 -8.29 3.46 -12.55
CA ASP A 47 -9.30 4.31 -11.98
C ASP A 47 -10.15 3.56 -10.95
N LEU A 48 -10.49 2.30 -11.22
CA LEU A 48 -11.14 1.42 -10.24
C LEU A 48 -10.28 1.22 -9.00
N HIS A 49 -8.99 0.91 -9.16
CA HIS A 49 -8.06 0.77 -8.05
C HIS A 49 -7.96 2.06 -7.21
N ARG A 50 -7.84 3.23 -7.87
CA ARG A 50 -7.83 4.54 -7.19
C ARG A 50 -9.15 4.84 -6.48
N ALA A 51 -10.29 4.46 -7.06
CA ALA A 51 -11.60 4.62 -6.43
C ALA A 51 -11.70 3.77 -5.15
N ILE A 52 -11.18 2.53 -5.17
CA ILE A 52 -11.12 1.66 -3.99
C ILE A 52 -10.27 2.30 -2.89
N LEU A 53 -9.05 2.77 -3.22
CA LEU A 53 -8.17 3.45 -2.24
C LEU A 53 -8.81 4.72 -1.66
N ARG A 54 -9.45 5.55 -2.49
CA ARG A 54 -10.15 6.75 -2.04
C ARG A 54 -11.30 6.42 -1.08
N ALA A 55 -12.12 5.43 -1.41
CA ALA A 55 -13.22 5.01 -0.53
C ALA A 55 -12.71 4.58 0.86
N TYR A 56 -11.58 3.85 0.92
CA TYR A 56 -10.93 3.53 2.19
C TYR A 56 -10.48 4.77 2.94
N LEU A 57 -9.81 5.72 2.28
CA LEU A 57 -9.34 6.95 2.92
C LEU A 57 -10.50 7.83 3.44
N GLU A 58 -11.63 7.86 2.74
CA GLU A 58 -12.79 8.67 3.09
C GLU A 58 -13.64 8.01 4.19
N THR A 59 -13.90 6.71 4.06
CA THR A 59 -14.92 6.00 4.85
C THR A 59 -14.35 4.96 5.82
N GLY A 60 -13.06 4.62 5.70
CA GLY A 60 -12.43 3.51 6.41
C GLY A 60 -12.80 2.12 5.85
N LYS A 61 -13.54 2.07 4.74
CA LYS A 61 -14.08 0.84 4.13
C LYS A 61 -13.94 0.87 2.61
N PRO A 62 -13.90 -0.30 1.94
CA PRO A 62 -13.97 -0.36 0.49
C PRO A 62 -15.34 0.12 -0.02
N PRO A 63 -15.45 0.47 -1.31
CA PRO A 63 -16.74 0.83 -1.90
C PRO A 63 -17.69 -0.38 -1.90
N SER A 64 -19.00 -0.10 -2.01
CA SER A 64 -19.98 -1.16 -2.29
C SER A 64 -19.61 -1.87 -3.60
N GLN A 65 -19.71 -3.20 -3.59
CA GLN A 65 -19.32 -4.02 -4.72
C GLN A 65 -20.48 -4.43 -5.63
N ALA A 66 -21.71 -4.04 -5.28
CA ALA A 66 -22.92 -4.45 -6.00
C ALA A 66 -22.83 -4.13 -7.51
N ASP A 67 -22.21 -3.00 -7.85
CA ASP A 67 -22.13 -2.50 -9.23
C ASP A 67 -20.71 -2.54 -9.80
N LEU A 68 -19.76 -3.18 -9.11
CA LEU A 68 -18.37 -3.25 -9.58
C LEU A 68 -18.15 -4.45 -10.50
N PRO A 69 -17.43 -4.27 -11.63
CA PRO A 69 -17.20 -5.36 -12.58
C PRO A 69 -16.31 -6.45 -11.96
N ALA A 70 -16.90 -7.62 -11.66
CA ALA A 70 -16.20 -8.75 -11.06
C ALA A 70 -14.93 -9.19 -11.82
N PRO A 71 -14.89 -9.22 -13.17
CA PRO A 71 -13.65 -9.53 -13.90
C PRO A 71 -12.52 -8.53 -13.62
N ALA A 72 -12.83 -7.24 -13.48
CA ALA A 72 -11.82 -6.23 -13.18
C ALA A 72 -11.30 -6.35 -11.74
N LEU A 73 -12.18 -6.70 -10.78
CA LEU A 73 -11.76 -7.00 -9.42
C LEU A 73 -10.84 -8.24 -9.37
N ALA A 74 -11.15 -9.28 -10.14
CA ALA A 74 -10.31 -10.47 -10.23
C ALA A 74 -8.94 -10.16 -10.85
N ASP A 75 -8.87 -9.31 -11.88
CA ASP A 75 -7.60 -8.86 -12.47
C ASP A 75 -6.77 -8.05 -11.46
N LEU A 76 -7.38 -7.05 -10.79
CA LEU A 76 -6.71 -6.29 -9.72
C LEU A 76 -6.20 -7.20 -8.60
N SER A 77 -6.94 -8.25 -8.23
CA SER A 77 -6.52 -9.20 -7.21
C SER A 77 -5.37 -10.09 -7.68
N THR A 78 -5.39 -10.55 -8.94
CA THR A 78 -4.32 -11.36 -9.54
C THR A 78 -3.01 -10.58 -9.64
N ARG A 79 -3.11 -9.25 -9.78
CA ARG A 79 -2.00 -8.30 -9.76
C ARG A 79 -1.53 -7.92 -8.35
N ASP A 80 -2.13 -8.47 -7.29
CA ASP A 80 -1.80 -8.16 -5.89
C ASP A 80 -1.96 -6.65 -5.57
N LEU A 81 -2.96 -6.00 -6.20
CA LEU A 81 -3.35 -4.61 -5.96
C LEU A 81 -4.49 -4.52 -4.93
N ILE A 82 -5.39 -5.50 -4.96
CA ILE A 82 -6.45 -5.68 -3.96
C ILE A 82 -6.43 -7.11 -3.42
N VAL A 83 -7.07 -7.30 -2.26
CA VAL A 83 -7.28 -8.61 -1.66
C VAL A 83 -8.78 -8.87 -1.64
N LEU A 84 -9.17 -10.01 -2.23
CA LEU A 84 -10.54 -10.49 -2.20
C LEU A 84 -10.71 -11.63 -1.19
N ASP A 85 -11.89 -11.71 -0.57
CA ASP A 85 -12.33 -12.79 0.30
C ASP A 85 -13.77 -13.12 -0.06
N GLN A 86 -14.02 -14.32 -0.59
CA GLN A 86 -15.34 -14.71 -1.14
C GLN A 86 -15.92 -13.67 -2.11
N GLY A 87 -15.06 -13.11 -2.97
CA GLY A 87 -15.42 -12.06 -3.93
C GLY A 87 -15.55 -10.66 -3.31
N ARG A 88 -15.40 -10.51 -1.98
CA ARG A 88 -15.48 -9.23 -1.29
C ARG A 88 -14.12 -8.55 -1.15
N ILE A 89 -14.03 -7.24 -1.36
CA ILE A 89 -12.79 -6.50 -1.10
C ILE A 89 -12.55 -6.48 0.40
N VAL A 90 -11.41 -7.02 0.84
CA VAL A 90 -10.96 -7.01 2.23
C VAL A 90 -9.62 -6.28 2.41
N GLY A 91 -9.00 -5.85 1.33
CA GLY A 91 -7.80 -5.03 1.36
C GLY A 91 -7.46 -4.42 0.00
N ALA A 92 -6.69 -3.34 0.04
CA ALA A 92 -6.07 -2.70 -1.11
C ALA A 92 -4.83 -1.99 -0.57
N TYR A 93 -3.64 -2.48 -0.89
CA TYR A 93 -2.40 -2.03 -0.25
C TYR A 93 -2.30 -0.49 -0.30
N PRO A 94 -2.00 0.16 0.84
CA PRO A 94 -1.57 -0.39 2.14
C PRO A 94 -2.70 -0.78 3.13
N LEU A 95 -3.97 -0.66 2.74
CA LEU A 95 -5.15 -0.68 3.62
C LEU A 95 -5.78 -2.07 3.73
N THR A 96 -6.42 -2.36 4.86
CA THR A 96 -7.24 -3.57 5.06
C THR A 96 -8.52 -3.32 5.84
N SER A 97 -9.54 -4.12 5.55
CA SER A 97 -10.75 -4.25 6.39
C SER A 97 -10.63 -5.35 7.43
N ARG A 98 -9.58 -6.19 7.36
CA ARG A 98 -9.36 -7.25 8.36
C ARG A 98 -8.85 -6.64 9.68
N PRO A 99 -9.10 -7.31 10.82
CA PRO A 99 -8.45 -6.93 12.07
C PRO A 99 -6.93 -6.88 11.90
N SER A 100 -6.33 -5.77 12.33
CA SER A 100 -4.88 -5.58 12.34
C SER A 100 -4.49 -4.86 13.63
N ARG A 101 -3.30 -5.18 14.15
CA ARG A 101 -2.66 -4.42 15.23
C ARG A 101 -2.14 -3.06 14.76
N HIS A 102 -1.94 -2.92 13.45
CA HIS A 102 -1.47 -1.69 12.83
C HIS A 102 -2.66 -0.81 12.48
N ARG A 103 -2.83 0.29 13.22
CA ARG A 103 -3.89 1.28 13.01
C ARG A 103 -3.26 2.60 12.63
N VAL A 104 -3.87 3.29 11.66
CA VAL A 104 -3.40 4.58 11.20
C VAL A 104 -4.57 5.55 11.21
N ASN A 105 -4.43 6.65 11.92
CA ASN A 105 -5.36 7.77 11.83
C ASN A 105 -4.87 8.73 10.74
N ILE A 106 -5.70 8.98 9.72
CA ILE A 106 -5.44 9.96 8.68
C ILE A 106 -6.63 10.91 8.62
N ALA A 107 -6.39 12.20 8.89
CA ALA A 107 -7.44 13.22 8.91
C ALA A 107 -8.68 12.84 9.75
N GLY A 108 -8.46 12.26 10.93
CA GLY A 108 -9.52 11.84 11.84
C GLY A 108 -10.15 10.48 11.51
N ARG A 109 -9.74 9.82 10.42
CA ARG A 109 -10.19 8.48 10.06
C ARG A 109 -9.19 7.44 10.49
N GLU A 110 -9.58 6.55 11.40
CA GLU A 110 -8.79 5.36 11.72
C GLU A 110 -9.02 4.25 10.68
N ILE A 111 -7.93 3.71 10.15
CA ILE A 111 -7.93 2.63 9.16
C ILE A 111 -6.87 1.59 9.54
N ALA A 112 -7.16 0.30 9.31
CA ALA A 112 -6.18 -0.76 9.50
C ALA A 112 -5.18 -0.82 8.33
N ALA A 113 -3.91 -1.03 8.66
CA ALA A 113 -2.87 -1.31 7.69
C ALA A 113 -2.61 -2.82 7.59
N MET A 114 -2.22 -3.27 6.40
CA MET A 114 -1.87 -4.68 6.13
C MET A 114 -0.64 -5.13 6.93
N CYS A 115 0.36 -4.27 7.11
CA CYS A 115 1.55 -4.54 7.91
C CYS A 115 2.16 -3.26 8.53
N ALA A 116 3.28 -3.40 9.24
CA ALA A 116 3.99 -2.28 9.84
C ALA A 116 4.56 -1.31 8.78
N ILE A 117 5.11 -1.82 7.67
CA ILE A 117 5.66 -0.99 6.59
C ILE A 117 4.52 -0.24 5.89
N ASP A 118 3.41 -0.92 5.61
CA ASP A 118 2.21 -0.31 5.04
C ASP A 118 1.69 0.83 5.91
N ALA A 119 1.69 0.64 7.24
CA ALA A 119 1.26 1.69 8.17
C ALA A 119 2.13 2.96 8.05
N LEU A 120 3.44 2.80 7.88
CA LEU A 120 4.37 3.92 7.66
C LEU A 120 4.19 4.57 6.28
N GLY A 121 3.78 3.82 5.25
CA GLY A 121 3.57 4.35 3.91
C GLY A 121 2.24 5.08 3.70
N MET A 122 1.29 4.92 4.63
CA MET A 122 -0.07 5.41 4.48
C MET A 122 -0.20 6.95 4.48
N GLY A 123 0.54 7.65 5.34
CA GLY A 123 0.56 9.12 5.38
C GLY A 123 1.08 9.72 4.06
N ALA A 124 2.21 9.19 3.57
CA ALA A 124 2.78 9.56 2.27
C ALA A 124 1.81 9.28 1.10
N MET A 125 1.17 8.10 1.05
CA MET A 125 0.17 7.78 0.01
C MET A 125 -1.02 8.76 0.04
N ALA A 126 -1.51 9.08 1.23
CA ALA A 126 -2.64 9.99 1.41
C ALA A 126 -2.26 11.47 1.22
N ARG A 127 -0.95 11.80 1.21
CA ARG A 127 -0.41 13.16 1.25
C ARG A 127 -1.00 13.97 2.41
N ARG A 128 -1.01 13.35 3.59
CA ARG A 128 -1.58 13.91 4.83
C ARG A 128 -0.77 13.42 6.02
N ASP A 129 -0.81 14.20 7.09
CA ASP A 129 -0.33 13.74 8.39
C ASP A 129 -1.08 12.47 8.82
N ALA A 130 -0.33 11.57 9.45
CA ALA A 130 -0.84 10.29 9.92
C ALA A 130 -0.30 9.95 11.31
N GLN A 131 -1.15 9.37 12.16
CA GLN A 131 -0.72 8.80 13.44
C GLN A 131 -0.83 7.28 13.37
N VAL A 132 0.30 6.60 13.51
CA VAL A 132 0.38 5.13 13.53
C VAL A 132 0.36 4.66 14.97
N ARG A 133 -0.51 3.68 15.26
CA ARG A 133 -0.52 2.89 16.50
C ARG A 133 -0.31 1.43 16.16
N SER A 134 0.58 0.77 16.89
CA SER A 134 0.91 -0.64 16.72
C SER A 134 1.34 -1.27 18.04
N SER A 135 1.70 -2.55 18.02
CA SER A 135 2.34 -3.26 19.11
C SER A 135 3.56 -4.06 18.62
N CYS A 136 4.57 -4.14 19.48
CA CYS A 136 5.77 -4.94 19.24
C CYS A 136 5.39 -6.41 19.05
N ALA A 137 5.83 -7.03 17.96
CA ALA A 137 5.52 -8.43 17.68
C ALA A 137 6.17 -9.44 18.64
N HIS A 138 7.10 -9.00 19.49
CA HIS A 138 7.79 -9.85 20.46
C HIS A 138 7.26 -9.70 21.89
N CYS A 139 6.94 -8.47 22.32
CA CYS A 139 6.59 -8.18 23.71
C CYS A 139 5.28 -7.40 23.90
N ASP A 140 4.52 -7.16 22.82
CA ASP A 140 3.25 -6.42 22.81
C ASP A 140 3.28 -4.99 23.35
N ALA A 141 4.47 -4.45 23.68
CA ALA A 141 4.63 -3.06 24.06
C ALA A 141 4.04 -2.12 22.98
N PRO A 142 3.32 -1.07 23.37
CA PRO A 142 2.71 -0.14 22.42
C PRO A 142 3.78 0.63 21.64
N VAL A 143 3.51 0.87 20.36
CA VAL A 143 4.34 1.66 19.46
C VAL A 143 3.47 2.74 18.83
N GLU A 144 3.88 4.00 18.97
CA GLU A 144 3.17 5.16 18.40
C GLU A 144 4.15 6.01 17.57
N ILE A 145 3.73 6.41 16.37
CA ILE A 145 4.54 7.19 15.44
C ILE A 145 3.65 8.29 14.84
N ASP A 146 4.09 9.54 14.96
CA ASP A 146 3.51 10.67 14.24
C ASP A 146 4.30 10.88 12.93
N ASP A 147 3.65 10.59 11.79
CA ASP A 147 4.14 10.90 10.45
C ASP A 147 3.58 12.24 9.99
N ARG A 148 4.47 13.19 9.72
CA ARG A 148 4.10 14.52 9.22
C ARG A 148 4.39 14.62 7.74
N HIS A 149 3.34 14.85 6.97
CA HIS A 149 3.49 15.07 5.54
C HIS A 149 4.15 16.42 5.30
N ARG A 150 5.38 16.40 4.80
CA ARG A 150 6.03 17.59 4.27
C ARG A 150 5.49 17.81 2.87
N ALA A 151 4.69 18.86 2.70
CA ALA A 151 4.50 19.41 1.36
C ALA A 151 5.88 19.83 0.86
N GLY A 152 6.32 19.28 -0.27
CA GLY A 152 7.56 19.73 -0.90
C GLY A 152 7.40 21.17 -1.35
N ASP A 153 8.41 21.99 -1.08
CA ASP A 153 8.63 23.31 -1.67
C ASP A 153 8.78 23.22 -3.21
#